data_AF-A0A8T0R2P1-F1
#
_entry.id   AF-A0A8T0R2P1-F1
#
_cell.length_a   1.000
_cell.length_b   1.000
_cell.length_c   1.000
_cell.angle_alpha   90.00
_cell.angle_beta   90.00
_cell.angle_gamma   90.00
#
_symmetry.space_group_name_H-M   'P 1'
#
loop_
_entity.id
_entity.type
_entity.pdbx_description
1 polymer ?
#
loop_
_entity_poly.entity_id
_entity_poly.type
_entity_poly.pdbx_seq_one_letter_code
_entity_poly.pdbx_strand_id
1 'polypeptide(L)'
;MNDVSKDALLSDVCIGTSAAPTYLPGHQFETKDKDGKPRAFNLIDGAVAANNPTLLAMTHSKQILLAMGNKNPIKPADYGKFMVLSLGTGSAKVEEKFDAVESSKWGLLGWLYNKGARPIIDSFTQASSDLVDIHASVLFQALRSENSYYLRIQDDELTGNTASVDVATRENMHRLVGVGRALLRRPACRVNVETGKNEPDDDRGTNEEELNDFAKMLVAERRARLKKKADTSQ
;
A
#
# COMPACT_ATOMS: atom_id res chain seq x y z
N MET A 1 -23.94 2.96 10.91
CA MET A 1 -25.03 2.83 9.92
C MET A 1 -24.37 2.66 8.57
N ASN A 2 -24.50 1.49 7.94
CA ASN A 2 -23.86 1.23 6.64
C ASN A 2 -24.56 2.09 5.58
N ASP A 3 -23.80 2.98 4.96
CA ASP A 3 -24.28 3.83 3.87
C ASP A 3 -24.37 2.98 2.59
N VAL A 4 -25.57 2.50 2.27
CA VAL A 4 -25.83 1.63 1.11
C VAL A 4 -25.46 2.27 -0.22
N SER A 5 -25.38 3.61 -0.29
CA SER A 5 -24.91 4.29 -1.49
C SER A 5 -23.41 4.08 -1.77
N LYS A 6 -22.66 3.47 -0.86
CA LYS A 6 -21.25 3.09 -1.10
C LYS A 6 -21.10 1.70 -1.70
N ASP A 7 -22.19 0.95 -1.88
CA ASP A 7 -22.20 -0.37 -2.52
C ASP A 7 -22.20 -0.21 -4.05
N ALA A 8 -21.07 0.25 -4.58
CA ALA A 8 -20.85 0.48 -6.00
C ALA A 8 -20.49 -0.82 -6.74
N LEU A 9 -20.62 -0.82 -8.07
CA LEU A 9 -20.10 -1.92 -8.88
C LEU A 9 -18.58 -2.02 -8.67
N LEU A 10 -18.06 -3.25 -8.57
CA LEU A 10 -16.63 -3.49 -8.42
C LEU A 10 -15.83 -2.87 -9.58
N SER A 11 -16.38 -2.88 -10.80
CA SER A 11 -15.77 -2.24 -11.96
C SER A 11 -15.59 -0.73 -11.77
N ASP A 12 -16.58 -0.04 -11.19
CA ASP A 12 -16.49 1.40 -10.94
C ASP A 12 -15.43 1.74 -9.90
N VAL A 13 -15.32 0.89 -8.86
CA VAL A 13 -14.27 1.01 -7.84
C VAL A 13 -12.88 0.80 -8.48
N CYS A 14 -12.73 -0.23 -9.31
CA CYS A 14 -11.46 -0.55 -9.98
C CYS A 14 -11.03 0.55 -10.97
N ILE A 15 -11.95 1.09 -11.77
CA ILE A 15 -11.63 2.19 -12.69
C ILE A 15 -11.32 3.47 -11.90
N GLY A 16 -12.15 3.80 -10.91
CA GLY A 16 -11.95 4.99 -10.08
C GLY A 16 -10.59 4.99 -9.37
N THR A 17 -10.22 3.87 -8.75
CA THR A 17 -8.94 3.78 -8.01
C THR A 17 -7.70 3.81 -8.90
N SER A 18 -7.82 3.54 -10.21
CA SER A 18 -6.68 3.49 -11.15
C SER A 18 -6.63 4.67 -12.12
N ALA A 19 -7.58 5.60 -12.03
CA ALA A 19 -7.71 6.76 -12.92
C ALA A 19 -6.65 7.85 -12.63
N ALA A 20 -5.38 7.52 -12.87
CA ALA A 20 -4.23 8.36 -12.53
C ALA A 20 -4.26 9.66 -13.33
N PRO A 21 -4.24 10.85 -12.66
CA PRO A 21 -4.17 12.13 -13.34
C PRO A 21 -3.02 12.13 -14.34
N THR A 22 -3.22 12.75 -15.50
CA THR A 22 -2.28 12.78 -16.64
C THR A 22 -2.05 11.46 -17.39
N TYR A 23 -2.54 10.31 -16.89
CA TYR A 23 -2.57 9.04 -17.65
C TYR A 23 -3.97 8.70 -18.15
N LEU A 24 -4.97 8.82 -17.28
CA LEU A 24 -6.35 8.38 -17.53
C LEU A 24 -7.35 9.48 -17.15
N PRO A 25 -8.52 9.53 -17.80
CA PRO A 25 -9.60 10.42 -17.38
C PRO A 25 -10.17 10.01 -16.03
N GLY A 26 -10.70 10.97 -15.27
CA GLY A 26 -11.48 10.68 -14.06
C GLY A 26 -12.71 9.83 -14.39
N HIS A 27 -13.17 9.06 -13.40
CA HIS A 27 -14.30 8.15 -13.54
C HIS A 27 -15.54 8.68 -12.82
N GLN A 28 -16.67 8.71 -13.52
CA GLN A 28 -17.95 9.14 -12.97
C GLN A 28 -18.98 8.02 -13.03
N PHE A 29 -19.69 7.80 -11.93
CA PHE A 29 -20.83 6.88 -11.84
C PHE A 29 -21.80 7.32 -10.73
N GLU A 30 -22.97 6.69 -10.68
CA GLU A 30 -23.97 6.95 -9.65
C GLU A 30 -24.39 5.67 -8.93
N THR A 31 -24.70 5.78 -7.64
CA THR A 31 -25.40 4.75 -6.86
C THR A 31 -26.69 5.35 -6.27
N LYS A 32 -27.43 4.55 -5.51
CA LYS A 32 -28.63 5.00 -4.79
C LYS A 32 -28.45 4.84 -3.30
N ASP A 33 -28.93 5.82 -2.54
CA ASP A 33 -29.03 5.69 -1.09
C ASP A 33 -30.25 4.85 -0.66
N LYS A 34 -30.46 4.75 0.65
CA LYS A 34 -31.56 3.98 1.25
C LYS A 34 -32.95 4.47 0.84
N ASP A 35 -33.07 5.73 0.45
CA ASP A 35 -34.33 6.38 0.08
C ASP A 35 -34.49 6.38 -1.46
N GLY A 36 -33.56 5.73 -2.18
CA GLY A 36 -33.55 5.63 -3.64
C GLY A 36 -33.00 6.87 -4.34
N LYS A 37 -32.49 7.86 -3.60
CA LYS A 37 -31.94 9.10 -4.17
C LYS A 37 -30.58 8.82 -4.81
N PRO A 38 -30.33 9.34 -6.03
CA PRO A 38 -29.04 9.16 -6.68
C PRO A 38 -27.94 9.88 -5.92
N ARG A 39 -26.77 9.25 -5.87
CA ARG A 39 -25.52 9.81 -5.38
C ARG A 39 -24.46 9.67 -6.46
N ALA A 40 -23.95 10.80 -6.95
CA ALA A 40 -22.85 10.81 -7.90
C ALA A 40 -21.49 10.66 -7.22
N PHE A 41 -20.61 9.91 -7.88
CA PHE A 41 -19.20 9.76 -7.54
C PHE A 41 -18.36 10.28 -8.71
N ASN A 42 -17.36 11.10 -8.42
CA ASN A 42 -16.40 11.63 -9.39
C ASN A 42 -15.01 11.32 -8.85
N LEU A 43 -14.42 10.23 -9.33
CA LEU A 43 -13.22 9.64 -8.74
C LEU A 43 -12.02 9.82 -9.66
N ILE A 44 -10.85 9.97 -9.03
CA ILE A 44 -9.53 9.84 -9.63
C ILE A 44 -8.72 8.84 -8.78
N ASP A 45 -7.53 8.50 -9.24
CA ASP A 45 -6.68 7.49 -8.62
C ASP A 45 -6.48 7.66 -7.11
N GLY A 46 -6.52 6.53 -6.42
CA GLY A 46 -6.34 6.45 -4.97
C GLY A 46 -4.96 6.91 -4.51
N ALA A 47 -3.92 6.85 -5.34
CA ALA A 47 -2.57 7.29 -5.05
C ALA A 47 -2.49 8.80 -4.72
N VAL A 48 -3.47 9.59 -5.15
CA VAL A 48 -3.62 11.00 -4.75
C VAL A 48 -3.92 11.14 -3.25
N ALA A 49 -4.59 10.16 -2.66
CA ALA A 49 -5.00 10.18 -1.26
C ALA A 49 -4.19 9.21 -0.37
N ALA A 50 -3.86 8.02 -0.87
CA ALA A 50 -3.18 6.96 -0.14
C ALA A 50 -2.48 5.99 -1.10
N ASN A 51 -1.27 6.34 -1.55
CA ASN A 51 -0.47 5.48 -2.44
C ASN A 51 0.00 4.19 -1.75
N ASN A 52 0.24 4.25 -0.44
CA ASN A 52 0.43 3.07 0.39
C ASN A 52 -0.79 2.95 1.34
N PRO A 53 -1.76 2.06 1.07
CA PRO A 53 -3.00 1.98 1.83
C PRO A 53 -2.85 1.24 3.17
N THR A 54 -1.63 0.87 3.59
CA THR A 54 -1.39 0.03 4.79
C THR A 54 -2.07 0.58 6.05
N LEU A 55 -1.82 1.85 6.39
CA LEU A 55 -2.43 2.46 7.59
C LEU A 55 -3.94 2.69 7.44
N LEU A 56 -4.41 2.96 6.21
CA LEU A 56 -5.83 3.07 5.93
C LEU A 56 -6.53 1.72 6.16
N ALA A 57 -5.95 0.62 5.70
CA ALA A 57 -6.45 -0.73 5.90
C ALA A 57 -6.45 -1.12 7.39
N MET A 58 -5.40 -0.79 8.14
CA MET A 58 -5.35 -1.03 9.59
C MET A 58 -6.42 -0.23 10.34
N THR A 59 -6.58 1.06 10.00
CA THR A 59 -7.59 1.94 10.61
C THR A 59 -9.00 1.43 10.31
N HIS A 60 -9.27 1.08 9.05
CA HIS A 60 -10.58 0.56 8.66
C HIS A 60 -10.90 -0.79 9.30
N SER A 61 -9.92 -1.70 9.38
CA SER A 61 -10.06 -2.98 10.09
C SER A 61 -10.45 -2.78 11.55
N LYS A 62 -9.86 -1.78 12.22
CA LYS A 62 -10.26 -1.42 13.60
C LYS A 62 -11.69 -0.88 13.68
N GLN A 63 -12.10 -0.02 12.75
CA GLN A 63 -13.48 0.49 12.71
C GLN A 63 -14.50 -0.65 12.56
N ILE A 64 -14.22 -1.65 11.72
CA ILE A 64 -15.06 -2.84 11.56
C ILE A 64 -15.14 -3.62 12.88
N LEU A 65 -14.00 -3.87 13.54
CA LEU A 65 -13.98 -4.60 14.82
C LEU A 65 -14.76 -3.87 15.93
N LEU A 66 -14.66 -2.54 16.00
CA LEU A 66 -15.46 -1.72 16.92
C LEU A 66 -16.95 -1.83 16.61
N ALA A 67 -17.34 -1.74 15.34
CA ALA A 67 -18.72 -1.82 14.90
C ALA A 67 -19.36 -3.20 15.15
N MET A 68 -18.57 -4.27 15.15
CA MET A 68 -19.02 -5.65 15.46
C MET A 68 -19.26 -5.91 16.96
N GLY A 69 -19.25 -4.88 17.81
CA GLY A 69 -19.65 -4.99 19.22
C GLY A 69 -18.52 -5.38 20.17
N ASN A 70 -17.26 -5.24 19.76
CA ASN A 70 -16.11 -5.40 20.66
C ASN A 70 -16.03 -4.15 21.56
N LYS A 71 -16.79 -4.16 22.68
CA LYS A 71 -17.00 -3.01 23.59
C LYS A 71 -15.79 -2.64 24.47
N ASN A 72 -14.64 -3.27 24.31
CA ASN A 72 -13.43 -2.86 25.01
C ASN A 72 -12.78 -1.70 24.22
N PRO A 73 -12.58 -0.50 24.82
CA PRO A 73 -11.86 0.57 24.16
C PRO A 73 -10.48 0.07 23.78
N ILE A 74 -10.19 0.14 22.48
CA ILE A 74 -8.95 -0.34 21.87
C ILE A 74 -7.79 0.37 22.57
N LYS A 75 -6.95 -0.40 23.26
CA LYS A 75 -5.71 0.13 23.83
C LYS A 75 -4.66 0.19 22.71
N PRO A 76 -3.63 1.05 22.78
CA PRO A 76 -2.49 1.02 21.87
C PRO A 76 -1.93 -0.41 21.66
N ALA A 77 -1.95 -1.23 22.73
CA ALA A 77 -1.59 -2.65 22.74
C ALA A 77 -2.38 -3.55 21.75
N ASP A 78 -3.54 -3.14 21.24
CA ASP A 78 -4.34 -3.93 20.27
C ASP A 78 -3.83 -3.81 18.83
N TYR A 79 -2.99 -2.82 18.52
CA TYR A 79 -2.20 -2.87 17.27
C TYR A 79 -1.19 -4.03 17.31
N GLY A 80 -0.85 -4.53 18.51
CA GLY A 80 -0.01 -5.70 18.76
C GLY A 80 -0.57 -7.04 18.24
N LYS A 81 -1.78 -7.05 17.67
CA LYS A 81 -2.45 -8.26 17.14
C LYS A 81 -2.53 -8.27 15.62
N PHE A 82 -2.00 -7.26 14.96
CA PHE A 82 -2.02 -7.18 13.51
C PHE A 82 -0.85 -7.97 12.92
N MET A 83 -1.18 -8.80 11.94
CA MET A 83 -0.23 -9.31 10.98
C MET A 83 -0.47 -8.59 9.65
N VAL A 84 0.54 -7.89 9.15
CA VAL A 84 0.42 -7.03 7.97
C VAL A 84 1.50 -7.41 6.97
N LEU A 85 1.06 -7.80 5.77
CA LEU A 85 1.90 -7.93 4.59
C LEU A 85 1.59 -6.73 3.67
N SER A 86 2.60 -5.89 3.45
CA SER A 86 2.52 -4.75 2.56
C SER A 86 3.39 -5.01 1.33
N LEU A 87 2.80 -4.96 0.15
CA LEU A 87 3.49 -5.22 -1.11
C LEU A 87 3.54 -3.91 -1.90
N GLY A 88 4.74 -3.50 -2.30
CA GLY A 88 4.91 -2.36 -3.18
C GLY A 88 5.16 -2.79 -4.63
N THR A 89 4.95 -1.86 -5.55
CA THR A 89 5.20 -2.05 -6.98
C THR A 89 6.62 -1.68 -7.39
N GLY A 90 7.46 -1.39 -6.41
CA GLY A 90 8.79 -0.83 -6.57
C GLY A 90 8.80 0.66 -6.85
N SER A 91 9.96 1.27 -6.69
CA SER A 91 10.25 2.67 -6.99
C SER A 91 11.45 2.74 -7.93
N ALA A 92 11.51 3.82 -8.72
CA ALA A 92 12.70 4.08 -9.51
C ALA A 92 13.89 4.16 -8.56
N LYS A 93 15.03 3.57 -8.95
CA LYS A 93 16.31 3.84 -8.28
C LYS A 93 16.40 5.34 -8.07
N VAL A 94 16.74 5.77 -6.86
CA VAL A 94 16.94 7.19 -6.51
C VAL A 94 18.11 7.72 -7.33
N GLU A 95 17.85 7.96 -8.61
CA GLU A 95 18.53 8.92 -9.42
C GLU A 95 18.07 10.25 -8.84
N GLU A 96 18.99 11.13 -8.48
CA GLU A 96 18.68 12.51 -8.08
C GLU A 96 18.11 13.23 -9.31
N LYS A 97 16.87 12.89 -9.69
CA LYS A 97 16.28 13.21 -11.00
C LYS A 97 16.25 14.71 -11.24
N PHE A 98 16.17 15.49 -10.15
CA PHE A 98 16.03 16.93 -10.18
C PHE A 98 16.76 17.56 -8.99
N ASP A 99 17.52 18.62 -9.26
CA ASP A 99 18.09 19.46 -8.21
C ASP A 99 17.25 20.75 -8.00
N ALA A 100 17.45 21.41 -6.86
CA ALA A 100 16.69 22.60 -6.48
C ALA A 100 16.95 23.80 -7.43
N VAL A 101 18.16 23.90 -7.99
CA VAL A 101 18.52 24.97 -8.93
C VAL A 101 17.82 24.75 -10.28
N GLU A 102 17.73 23.50 -10.75
CA GLU A 102 16.99 23.13 -11.94
C GLU A 102 15.49 23.39 -11.76
N SER A 103 14.90 22.87 -10.68
CA SER A 103 13.46 23.00 -10.41
C SER A 103 13.00 24.42 -10.11
N SER A 104 13.89 25.29 -9.60
CA SER A 104 13.58 26.72 -9.39
C SER A 104 13.21 27.46 -10.69
N LYS A 105 13.61 26.93 -11.85
CA LYS A 105 13.33 27.52 -13.16
C LYS A 105 12.02 27.03 -13.77
N TRP A 106 11.33 26.10 -13.10
CA TRP A 106 10.13 25.49 -13.65
C TRP A 106 8.90 26.36 -13.41
N GLY A 107 8.13 26.59 -14.48
CA GLY A 107 6.73 27.01 -14.37
C GLY A 107 5.79 25.83 -14.19
N LEU A 108 4.47 26.09 -14.25
CA LEU A 108 3.41 25.09 -14.10
C LEU A 108 3.64 23.82 -14.96
N LEU A 109 4.01 24.00 -16.24
CA LEU A 109 4.23 22.87 -17.15
C LEU A 109 5.45 22.03 -16.77
N GLY A 110 6.52 22.66 -16.26
CA GLY A 110 7.70 21.92 -15.79
C GLY A 110 7.41 21.08 -14.55
N TRP A 111 6.58 21.60 -13.64
CA TRP A 111 6.12 20.82 -12.48
C TRP A 111 5.18 19.67 -12.85
N LEU A 112 4.39 19.83 -13.91
CA LEU A 112 3.48 18.79 -14.42
C LEU A 112 4.18 17.75 -15.30
N TYR A 113 5.18 18.15 -16.08
CA TYR A 113 5.92 17.28 -16.99
C TYR A 113 7.32 17.79 -17.25
N ASN A 114 8.34 17.04 -16.85
CA ASN A 114 9.74 17.37 -17.13
C ASN A 114 10.59 16.11 -17.31
N LYS A 115 11.39 16.08 -18.38
CA LYS A 115 12.28 14.96 -18.74
C LYS A 115 11.59 13.58 -18.71
N GLY A 116 10.31 13.53 -19.09
CA GLY A 116 9.52 12.29 -19.09
C GLY A 116 8.94 11.88 -17.73
N ALA A 117 9.22 12.62 -16.67
CA ALA A 117 8.63 12.44 -15.34
C ALA A 117 7.51 13.47 -15.09
N ARG A 118 6.75 13.28 -14.01
CA ARG A 118 5.66 14.17 -13.58
C ARG A 118 5.95 14.67 -12.16
N PRO A 119 6.91 15.60 -12.01
CA PRO A 119 7.60 15.82 -10.74
C PRO A 119 6.69 16.01 -9.54
N ILE A 120 5.64 16.84 -9.67
CA ILE A 120 4.72 17.10 -8.55
C ILE A 120 3.90 15.86 -8.16
N ILE A 121 3.44 15.09 -9.14
CA ILE A 121 2.66 13.87 -8.91
C ILE A 121 3.57 12.81 -8.28
N ASP A 122 4.74 12.57 -8.89
CA ASP A 122 5.72 11.59 -8.42
C ASP A 122 6.18 11.91 -6.99
N SER A 123 6.44 13.18 -6.66
CA SER A 123 6.82 13.62 -5.31
C SER A 123 5.72 13.34 -4.27
N PHE A 124 4.47 13.71 -4.53
CA PHE A 124 3.37 13.48 -3.57
C PHE A 124 3.06 11.99 -3.42
N THR A 125 3.07 11.23 -4.52
CA THR A 125 2.83 9.79 -4.54
C THR A 125 3.92 9.02 -3.79
N GLN A 126 5.19 9.36 -4.00
CA GLN A 126 6.31 8.76 -3.26
C GLN A 126 6.27 9.14 -1.77
N ALA A 127 6.11 10.43 -1.46
CA ALA A 127 6.04 10.91 -0.08
C ALA A 127 4.89 10.27 0.71
N SER A 128 3.72 10.08 0.08
CA SER A 128 2.59 9.37 0.68
C SER A 128 2.93 7.91 1.02
N SER A 129 3.70 7.23 0.16
CA SER A 129 4.13 5.86 0.41
C SER A 129 5.15 5.77 1.56
N ASP A 130 6.16 6.62 1.54
CA ASP A 130 7.27 6.61 2.50
C ASP A 130 6.79 6.97 3.91
N LEU A 131 5.93 7.98 4.03
CA LEU A 131 5.35 8.36 5.32
C LEU A 131 4.58 7.20 5.94
N VAL A 132 3.80 6.45 5.16
CA VAL A 132 3.04 5.31 5.66
C VAL A 132 3.96 4.19 6.13
N ASP A 133 5.05 3.92 5.40
CA ASP A 133 6.00 2.87 5.78
C ASP A 133 6.75 3.23 7.08
N ILE A 134 7.18 4.49 7.21
CA ILE A 134 7.79 5.01 8.46
C ILE A 134 6.81 4.88 9.62
N HIS A 135 5.57 5.35 9.45
CA HIS A 135 4.57 5.30 10.52
C HIS A 135 4.20 3.87 10.90
N ALA A 136 4.05 2.97 9.93
CA ALA A 136 3.81 1.55 10.19
C ALA A 136 5.00 0.94 10.94
N SER A 137 6.22 1.15 10.45
CA SER A 137 7.43 0.60 11.06
C SER A 137 7.66 1.11 12.48
N VAL A 138 7.51 2.41 12.73
CA VAL A 138 7.58 2.99 14.09
C VAL A 138 6.50 2.41 14.99
N LEU A 139 5.27 2.28 14.50
CA LEU A 139 4.17 1.68 15.27
C LEU A 139 4.49 0.23 15.67
N PHE A 140 4.92 -0.61 14.72
CA PHE A 140 5.25 -2.01 15.00
C PHE A 140 6.51 -2.17 15.86
N GLN A 141 7.53 -1.32 15.68
CA GLN A 141 8.71 -1.29 16.55
C GLN A 141 8.35 -0.85 17.96
N ALA A 142 7.49 0.16 18.14
CA ALA A 142 7.08 0.64 19.47
C ALA A 142 6.21 -0.39 20.21
N LEU A 143 5.49 -1.23 19.47
CA LEU A 143 4.58 -2.19 20.05
C LEU A 143 5.22 -3.51 20.46
N ARG A 144 6.46 -3.81 20.02
CA ARG A 144 7.24 -5.06 20.25
C ARG A 144 6.45 -6.15 20.97
N SER A 145 5.42 -6.65 20.30
CA SER A 145 4.54 -7.66 20.88
C SER A 145 4.79 -8.96 20.14
N GLU A 146 4.78 -10.07 20.87
CA GLU A 146 5.02 -11.41 20.31
C GLU A 146 4.06 -11.76 19.15
N ASN A 147 2.95 -11.04 19.02
CA ASN A 147 1.86 -11.31 18.08
C ASN A 147 1.72 -10.26 16.96
N SER A 148 2.59 -9.25 16.89
CA SER A 148 2.55 -8.22 15.85
C SER A 148 3.65 -8.42 14.83
N TYR A 149 3.28 -8.53 13.55
CA TYR A 149 4.24 -8.82 12.50
C TYR A 149 3.96 -7.96 11.27
N TYR A 150 4.95 -7.15 10.88
CA TYR A 150 4.93 -6.31 9.68
C TYR A 150 6.01 -6.76 8.70
N LEU A 151 5.60 -7.10 7.48
CA LEU A 151 6.49 -7.40 6.38
C LEU A 151 6.15 -6.48 5.21
N ARG A 152 7.11 -5.63 4.82
CA ARG A 152 7.07 -4.81 3.61
C ARG A 152 8.00 -5.44 2.57
N ILE A 153 7.47 -5.70 1.38
CA ILE A 153 8.27 -6.14 0.23
C ILE A 153 8.21 -5.04 -0.82
N GLN A 154 9.35 -4.46 -1.14
CA GLN A 154 9.50 -3.31 -2.01
C GLN A 154 10.86 -3.39 -2.71
N ASP A 155 10.90 -3.01 -3.99
CA ASP A 155 12.15 -2.84 -4.74
C ASP A 155 12.39 -1.35 -5.00
N ASP A 156 13.52 -0.80 -4.55
CA ASP A 156 13.84 0.62 -4.73
C ASP A 156 14.95 0.85 -5.76
N GLU A 157 15.11 -0.08 -6.71
CA GLU A 157 16.19 -0.08 -7.69
C GLU A 157 15.72 -0.28 -9.14
N LEU A 158 14.44 -0.02 -9.43
CA LEU A 158 13.93 -0.12 -10.80
C LEU A 158 14.64 0.89 -11.72
N THR A 159 14.96 0.48 -12.95
CA THR A 159 15.66 1.33 -13.93
C THR A 159 15.02 1.27 -15.31
N GLY A 160 15.17 2.34 -16.09
CA GLY A 160 14.61 2.42 -17.44
C GLY A 160 13.10 2.13 -17.48
N ASN A 161 12.65 1.32 -18.44
CA ASN A 161 11.22 1.03 -18.64
C ASN A 161 10.56 0.30 -17.47
N THR A 162 11.30 -0.42 -16.62
CA THR A 162 10.69 -1.11 -15.47
C THR A 162 10.30 -0.13 -14.37
N ALA A 163 10.83 1.10 -14.38
CA ALA A 163 10.44 2.18 -13.49
C ALA A 163 9.26 3.02 -14.03
N SER A 164 8.78 2.74 -15.25
CA SER A 164 7.62 3.45 -15.82
C SER A 164 6.32 2.72 -15.52
N VAL A 165 5.25 3.49 -15.28
CA VAL A 165 3.93 2.96 -14.92
C VAL A 165 3.03 2.67 -16.13
N ASP A 166 3.41 3.12 -17.33
CA ASP A 166 2.61 3.07 -18.56
C ASP A 166 3.22 2.23 -19.70
N VAL A 167 4.38 1.59 -19.47
CA VAL A 167 5.08 0.80 -20.50
C VAL A 167 4.64 -0.67 -20.42
N ALA A 168 3.50 -0.99 -21.02
CA ALA A 168 2.90 -2.34 -21.03
C ALA A 168 3.39 -3.25 -22.17
N THR A 169 4.63 -3.08 -22.64
CA THR A 169 5.18 -3.96 -23.71
C THR A 169 5.45 -5.36 -23.15
N ARG A 170 5.29 -6.39 -23.98
CA ARG A 170 5.54 -7.79 -23.58
C ARG A 170 6.94 -7.97 -22.97
N GLU A 171 7.93 -7.31 -23.56
CA GLU A 171 9.31 -7.31 -23.05
C GLU A 171 9.39 -6.71 -21.64
N ASN A 172 8.80 -5.52 -21.41
CA ASN A 172 8.84 -4.89 -20.10
C ASN A 172 8.11 -5.73 -19.04
N MET A 173 6.97 -6.32 -19.40
CA MET A 173 6.22 -7.23 -18.51
C MET A 173 7.04 -8.46 -18.12
N HIS A 174 7.79 -9.05 -19.06
CA HIS A 174 8.71 -10.15 -18.74
C HIS A 174 9.87 -9.70 -17.84
N ARG A 175 10.41 -8.49 -18.05
CA ARG A 175 11.43 -7.92 -17.17
C ARG A 175 10.92 -7.71 -15.75
N LEU A 176 9.70 -7.16 -15.58
CA LEU A 176 9.06 -6.97 -14.27
C LEU A 176 8.84 -8.30 -13.53
N VAL A 177 8.47 -9.38 -14.24
CA VAL A 177 8.43 -10.73 -13.66
C VAL A 177 9.81 -11.16 -13.18
N GLY A 178 10.86 -10.86 -13.95
CA GLY A 178 12.25 -11.09 -13.55
C GLY A 178 12.63 -10.34 -12.28
N VAL A 179 12.28 -9.06 -12.19
CA VAL A 179 12.49 -8.24 -10.97
C VAL A 179 11.79 -8.86 -9.77
N GLY A 180 10.51 -9.24 -9.89
CA GLY A 180 9.78 -9.87 -8.79
C GLY A 180 10.42 -11.20 -8.33
N ARG A 181 10.92 -12.02 -9.25
CA ARG A 181 11.65 -13.26 -8.92
C ARG A 181 12.98 -12.98 -8.22
N ALA A 182 13.71 -11.95 -8.66
CA ALA A 182 14.95 -11.54 -8.02
C ALA A 182 14.69 -10.98 -6.60
N LEU A 183 13.61 -10.22 -6.43
CA LEU A 183 13.21 -9.62 -5.15
C LEU A 183 12.97 -10.67 -4.07
N LEU A 184 12.43 -11.85 -4.42
CA LEU A 184 12.28 -12.98 -3.50
C LEU A 184 13.60 -13.44 -2.88
N ARG A 185 14.72 -13.28 -3.60
CA ARG A 185 16.06 -13.70 -3.16
C ARG A 185 16.80 -12.60 -2.39
N ARG A 186 16.31 -11.36 -2.40
CA ARG A 186 16.90 -10.26 -1.63
C ARG A 186 16.59 -10.44 -0.13
N PRO A 187 17.47 -9.94 0.77
CA PRO A 187 17.15 -9.83 2.18
C PRO A 187 15.84 -9.07 2.40
N ALA A 188 15.07 -9.46 3.41
CA ALA A 188 13.96 -8.66 3.86
C ALA A 188 14.48 -7.31 4.38
N CYS A 189 13.76 -6.24 4.06
CA CYS A 189 14.17 -4.90 4.43
C CYS A 189 13.29 -4.32 5.54
N ARG A 190 13.84 -3.33 6.23
CA ARG A 190 13.15 -2.44 7.15
C ARG A 190 13.43 -1.01 6.74
N VAL A 191 12.41 -0.15 6.87
CA VAL A 191 12.62 1.28 6.64
C VAL A 191 13.50 1.87 7.75
N ASN A 192 14.55 2.58 7.35
CA ASN A 192 15.31 3.43 8.25
C ASN A 192 14.51 4.71 8.48
N VAL A 193 14.14 4.96 9.75
CA VAL A 193 13.23 6.07 10.12
C VAL A 193 13.87 7.44 9.91
N GLU A 194 15.20 7.54 9.95
CA GLU A 194 15.91 8.79 9.74
C GLU A 194 16.06 9.13 8.25
N THR A 195 16.36 8.12 7.43
CA THR A 195 16.64 8.33 6.00
C THR A 195 15.43 8.08 5.09
N GLY A 196 14.39 7.40 5.60
CA GLY A 196 13.23 6.95 4.85
C GLY A 196 13.53 5.80 3.86
N LYS A 197 14.76 5.30 3.82
CA LYS A 197 15.19 4.26 2.86
C LYS A 197 14.97 2.85 3.42
N ASN A 198 14.69 1.90 2.54
CA ASN A 198 14.68 0.48 2.89
C ASN A 198 16.11 -0.05 2.99
N GLU A 199 16.45 -0.59 4.14
CA GLU A 199 17.75 -1.19 4.42
C GLU A 199 17.55 -2.67 4.80
N PRO A 200 18.50 -3.57 4.48
CA PRO A 200 18.43 -4.97 4.92
C PRO A 200 18.20 -5.06 6.44
N ASP A 201 17.28 -5.93 6.86
CA ASP A 201 17.06 -6.23 8.27
C ASP A 201 17.91 -7.45 8.64
N ASP A 202 19.05 -7.23 9.29
CA ASP A 202 20.02 -8.28 9.64
C ASP A 202 19.44 -9.37 10.56
N ASP A 203 18.31 -9.09 11.22
CA ASP A 203 17.59 -10.05 12.07
C ASP A 203 16.66 -11.00 11.28
N ARG A 204 16.52 -10.78 9.96
CA ARG A 204 15.56 -11.49 9.09
C ARG A 204 16.24 -12.23 7.94
N GLY A 205 15.50 -13.16 7.34
CA GLY A 205 15.93 -13.90 6.16
C GLY A 205 15.70 -13.14 4.85
N THR A 206 15.66 -13.89 3.77
CA THR A 206 15.22 -13.42 2.46
C THR A 206 13.72 -13.17 2.42
N ASN A 207 13.25 -12.37 1.46
CA ASN A 207 11.82 -12.15 1.24
C ASN A 207 11.04 -13.47 1.03
N GLU A 208 11.62 -14.47 0.36
CA GLU A 208 11.00 -15.79 0.18
C GLU A 208 10.82 -16.53 1.52
N GLU A 209 11.83 -16.50 2.39
CA GLU A 209 11.77 -17.13 3.72
C GLU A 209 10.72 -16.46 4.61
N GLU A 210 10.72 -15.13 4.65
CA GLU A 210 9.73 -14.37 5.43
C GLU A 210 8.30 -14.57 4.90
N LEU A 211 8.11 -14.67 3.58
CA LEU A 211 6.80 -15.00 3.00
C LEU A 211 6.34 -16.42 3.37
N ASN A 212 7.25 -17.39 3.38
CA ASN A 212 6.94 -18.75 3.82
C ASN A 212 6.52 -18.79 5.28
N ASP A 213 7.22 -18.04 6.15
CA ASP A 213 6.88 -17.96 7.56
C ASP A 213 5.56 -17.19 7.79
N PHE A 214 5.32 -16.12 7.04
CA PHE A 214 4.03 -15.43 7.03
C PHE A 214 2.88 -16.37 6.66
N ALA A 215 3.07 -17.20 5.62
CA ALA A 215 2.08 -18.19 5.21
C ALA A 215 1.81 -19.24 6.30
N LYS A 216 2.85 -19.73 7.00
CA LYS A 216 2.68 -20.66 8.14
C LYS A 216 1.86 -20.03 9.25
N MET A 217 2.14 -18.77 9.60
CA MET A 217 1.40 -18.04 10.63
C MET A 217 -0.08 -17.88 10.26
N LEU A 218 -0.39 -17.53 9.00
CA LEU A 218 -1.78 -17.43 8.52
C LEU A 218 -2.52 -18.77 8.61
N VAL A 219 -1.87 -19.88 8.24
CA VAL A 219 -2.47 -21.23 8.33
C VAL A 219 -2.72 -21.61 9.78
N ALA A 220 -1.76 -21.34 10.67
CA ALA A 220 -1.89 -21.61 12.11
C ALA A 220 -3.08 -20.83 12.71
N GLU A 221 -3.18 -19.53 12.42
CA GLU A 221 -4.27 -18.67 12.89
C GLU A 221 -5.63 -19.14 12.36
N ARG A 222 -5.71 -19.51 11.08
CA ARG A 222 -6.95 -20.07 10.50
C ARG A 222 -7.37 -21.35 11.22
N ARG A 223 -6.44 -22.27 11.48
CA ARG A 223 -6.72 -23.53 12.21
C ARG A 223 -7.19 -23.25 13.64
N ALA A 224 -6.55 -22.31 14.34
CA ALA A 224 -6.94 -21.91 15.69
C ALA A 224 -8.38 -21.37 15.74
N ARG A 225 -8.75 -20.51 14.78
CA ARG A 225 -10.13 -19.97 14.68
C ARG A 225 -11.17 -21.05 14.37
N LEU A 226 -10.85 -21.99 13.49
CA LEU A 226 -11.76 -23.10 13.17
C LEU A 226 -11.98 -24.02 14.38
N LYS A 227 -10.92 -24.32 15.13
CA LYS A 227 -11.02 -25.10 16.37
C LYS A 227 -11.89 -24.39 17.39
N LYS A 228 -11.64 -23.10 17.65
CA LYS A 228 -12.45 -22.29 18.57
C LYS A 228 -13.93 -22.27 18.17
N LYS A 229 -14.24 -22.13 16.88
CA LYS A 229 -15.62 -22.15 16.40
C LYS A 229 -16.31 -23.51 16.63
N ALA A 230 -15.58 -24.62 16.44
CA ALA A 230 -16.08 -25.95 16.74
C ALA A 230 -16.36 -26.13 18.24
N ASP A 231 -15.43 -25.68 19.09
CA ASP A 231 -15.56 -25.75 20.55
C ASP A 231 -16.69 -24.85 21.11
N THR A 232 -17.06 -23.77 20.42
CA THR A 232 -18.17 -22.88 20.82
C THR A 232 -19.54 -23.35 20.29
N SER A 233 -19.57 -24.40 19.47
CA SER A 233 -20.80 -24.96 18.88
C SER A 233 -21.27 -26.25 19.59
N GLN A 234 -20.57 -26.65 20.66
CA GLN A 234 -20.96 -27.68 21.62
C GLN A 234 -21.48 -27.02 22.90
#